data_AF-A0A964QHQ4-F1
#
_entry.id   AF-A0A964QHQ4-F1
#
_cell.length_a   1.000
_cell.length_b   1.000
_cell.length_c   1.000
_cell.angle_alpha   90.00
_cell.angle_beta   90.00
_cell.angle_gamma   90.00
#
_symmetry.space_group_name_H-M   'P 1'
#
loop_
_entity.id
_entity.type
_entity.pdbx_description
1 polymer ?
#
loop_
_entity_poly.entity_id
_entity_poly.type
_entity_poly.pdbx_seq_one_letter_code
_entity_poly.pdbx_strand_id
1 'polypeptide(L)'
;MDQPSLKALAISPGKLSPGFSPGRRQYTVYVPHSVAAVSLTAEAGDPGVALRVNETPATSGQPSSPVPLQVGRNVLRVEPGGYEVKVVRAHSTPTWVRVQEHAPWSARDSAGEVVFRERMWLLGGYTPGLGGDVWSSADGVEWRQEGEIPSQSGINIPVNWVYEGRMWVADNEGTLFASADGADWEKVNDQTPWKGRYAAGGAVFAGRMWVLGGKSNGALHNDVWSSTDGAEWTLETAKAPWSPRQVFGMLAVHRDQLWLVGGGITTYHPFKAYREVWRSPDGRNWTQVVGEAPWPGRIWSTALSYGNRLWLLGGFRAEPTWNNFADTWYSADGVHWRELACPEGWSARHELSAYVFSGKLWVVGGNSWPLTNDVWCLEIPGLCFLSSPVVEEFVGAQYRYPARADFNQSGGSLRYRLVRGPGWLQVDAGSGLVWGTPEEVGEVEVEIEADDEQGETVSQRYTLHVLPVP
;
A
#
# COMPACT_ATOMS: atom_id res chain seq x y z
N MET A 1 -12.68 46.20 29.10
CA MET A 1 -12.18 44.97 29.74
C MET A 1 -11.85 44.01 28.62
N ASP A 2 -10.60 43.58 28.51
CA ASP A 2 -10.24 42.54 27.54
C ASP A 2 -11.04 41.27 27.85
N GLN A 3 -11.60 40.66 26.81
CA GLN A 3 -12.26 39.37 26.98
C GLN A 3 -11.20 38.35 27.45
N PRO A 4 -11.51 37.52 28.47
CA PRO A 4 -10.59 36.48 28.93
C PRO A 4 -10.18 35.59 27.74
N SER A 5 -8.87 35.48 27.53
CA SER A 5 -8.27 34.79 26.39
C SER A 5 -7.44 33.59 26.83
N LEU A 6 -7.18 32.65 25.92
CA LEU A 6 -6.24 31.57 26.12
C LEU A 6 -4.80 32.04 25.85
N LYS A 7 -3.83 31.49 26.58
CA LYS A 7 -2.39 31.65 26.29
C LYS A 7 -1.81 30.50 25.48
N ALA A 8 -2.47 29.34 25.47
CA ALA A 8 -2.14 28.21 24.61
C ALA A 8 -3.40 27.40 24.26
N LEU A 9 -3.39 26.81 23.06
CA LEU A 9 -4.36 25.80 22.62
C LEU A 9 -3.65 24.77 21.75
N ALA A 10 -3.85 23.50 22.06
CA ALA A 10 -3.36 22.37 21.30
C ALA A 10 -4.45 21.30 21.17
N ILE A 11 -4.30 20.42 20.18
CA ILE A 11 -5.18 19.28 19.93
C ILE A 11 -4.31 18.03 19.77
N SER A 12 -4.82 16.88 20.21
CA SER A 12 -4.18 15.58 19.98
C SER A 12 -5.24 14.49 19.73
N PRO A 13 -5.05 13.64 18.71
CA PRO A 13 -4.08 13.77 17.63
C PRO A 13 -4.42 14.93 16.68
N GLY A 14 -3.43 15.38 15.88
CA GLY A 14 -3.59 16.44 14.89
C GLY A 14 -2.83 17.72 15.22
N LYS A 15 -3.02 18.76 14.39
CA LYS A 15 -2.37 20.06 14.54
C LYS A 15 -3.31 21.18 14.12
N LEU A 16 -3.36 22.25 14.90
CA LEU A 16 -4.10 23.46 14.56
C LEU A 16 -3.52 24.10 13.30
N SER A 17 -4.39 24.42 12.34
CA SER A 17 -4.07 25.22 11.17
C SER A 17 -4.98 26.45 11.11
N PRO A 18 -4.42 27.66 11.09
CA PRO A 18 -3.01 27.97 11.36
C PRO A 18 -2.64 27.70 12.84
N GLY A 19 -1.36 27.83 13.17
CA GLY A 19 -0.89 27.69 14.55
C GLY A 19 -1.59 28.66 15.51
N PHE A 20 -1.67 28.28 16.79
CA PHE A 20 -2.38 29.05 17.81
C PHE A 20 -1.88 30.50 17.91
N SER A 21 -2.82 31.44 18.01
CA SER A 21 -2.55 32.79 18.48
C SER A 21 -3.67 33.29 19.40
N PRO A 22 -3.36 34.01 20.50
CA PRO A 22 -4.37 34.44 21.46
C PRO A 22 -5.49 35.28 20.87
N GLY A 23 -5.25 36.03 19.79
CA GLY A 23 -6.25 36.85 19.09
C GLY A 23 -7.08 36.11 18.03
N ARG A 24 -6.71 34.88 17.65
CA ARG A 24 -7.44 34.10 16.65
C ARG A 24 -8.46 33.20 17.31
N ARG A 25 -9.67 33.21 16.76
CA ARG A 25 -10.82 32.47 17.30
C ARG A 25 -11.19 31.23 16.52
N GLN A 26 -10.67 31.05 15.31
CA GLN A 26 -11.04 29.92 14.45
C GLN A 26 -9.79 29.15 14.01
N TYR A 27 -9.87 27.83 14.13
CA TYR A 27 -8.82 26.89 13.75
C TYR A 27 -9.43 25.72 12.98
N THR A 28 -8.67 25.16 12.05
CA THR A 28 -9.04 23.92 11.34
C THR A 28 -8.00 22.83 11.61
N VAL A 29 -8.47 21.60 11.76
CA VAL A 29 -7.66 20.39 11.96
C VAL A 29 -8.18 19.32 11.03
N TYR A 30 -7.30 18.66 10.29
CA TYR A 30 -7.65 17.48 9.49
C TYR A 30 -7.10 16.24 10.19
N VAL A 31 -7.94 15.22 10.35
CA VAL A 31 -7.55 13.94 10.94
C VAL A 31 -7.96 12.78 10.03
N PRO A 32 -7.18 11.68 10.00
CA PRO A 32 -7.54 10.50 9.22
C PRO A 32 -8.78 9.82 9.78
N HIS A 33 -9.39 8.94 8.97
CA HIS A 33 -10.61 8.22 9.35
C HIS A 33 -10.44 7.39 10.64
N SER A 34 -9.25 6.86 10.90
CA SER A 34 -8.91 6.06 12.10
C SER A 34 -9.07 6.84 13.42
N VAL A 35 -8.98 8.18 13.40
CA VAL A 35 -9.14 9.03 14.58
C VAL A 35 -10.63 9.20 14.91
N ALA A 36 -11.12 8.39 15.85
CA ALA A 36 -12.50 8.44 16.33
C ALA A 36 -12.77 9.53 17.37
N ALA A 37 -11.74 10.07 18.02
CA ALA A 37 -11.86 11.12 19.04
C ALA A 37 -10.57 11.96 19.14
N VAL A 38 -10.71 13.17 19.67
CA VAL A 38 -9.60 14.10 19.94
C VAL A 38 -9.71 14.70 21.34
N SER A 39 -8.58 15.08 21.92
CA SER A 39 -8.53 15.87 23.15
C SER A 39 -7.95 17.25 22.87
N LEU A 40 -8.48 18.28 23.53
CA LEU A 40 -7.99 19.64 23.47
C LEU A 40 -7.24 19.98 24.76
N THR A 41 -6.06 20.56 24.64
CA THR A 41 -5.29 21.09 25.77
C THR A 41 -5.30 22.61 25.66
N ALA A 42 -6.03 23.27 26.55
CA ALA A 42 -6.15 24.71 26.60
C ALA A 42 -5.47 25.25 27.87
N GLU A 43 -4.82 26.40 27.77
CA GLU A 43 -4.28 27.12 28.92
C GLU A 43 -4.93 28.49 29.02
N ALA A 44 -5.55 28.76 30.18
CA ALA A 44 -6.11 30.07 30.48
C ALA A 44 -5.01 31.14 30.53
N GLY A 45 -5.31 32.33 30.01
CA GLY A 45 -4.44 33.50 30.11
C GLY A 45 -4.25 33.97 31.56
N ASP A 46 -5.34 34.00 32.33
CA ASP A 46 -5.34 34.41 33.73
C ASP A 46 -5.51 33.23 34.69
N PRO A 47 -4.78 33.20 35.83
CA PRO A 47 -4.97 32.21 36.87
C PRO A 47 -6.40 32.20 37.43
N GLY A 48 -6.96 31.01 37.69
CA GLY A 48 -8.28 30.84 38.31
C GLY A 48 -9.46 30.94 37.35
N VAL A 49 -9.23 31.21 36.07
CA VAL A 49 -10.26 31.17 35.03
C VAL A 49 -10.68 29.72 34.76
N ALA A 50 -11.99 29.45 34.81
CA ALA A 50 -12.55 28.15 34.50
C ALA A 50 -12.57 27.89 32.99
N LEU A 51 -11.93 26.81 32.55
CA LEU A 51 -11.94 26.38 31.15
C LEU A 51 -13.05 25.38 30.87
N ARG A 52 -13.60 25.42 29.66
CA ARG A 52 -14.52 24.40 29.16
C ARG A 52 -14.19 24.00 27.73
N VAL A 53 -14.39 22.72 27.43
CA VAL A 53 -14.38 22.17 26.07
C VAL A 53 -15.75 21.55 25.84
N ASN A 54 -16.50 22.04 24.84
CA ASN A 54 -17.89 21.63 24.59
C ASN A 54 -18.72 21.61 25.88
N GLU A 55 -18.70 22.74 26.60
CA GLU A 55 -19.41 22.97 27.88
C GLU A 55 -18.92 22.13 29.08
N THR A 56 -18.10 21.11 28.84
CA THR A 56 -17.50 20.24 29.86
C THR A 56 -16.30 20.92 30.51
N PRO A 57 -16.18 20.97 31.85
CA PRO A 57 -15.03 21.54 32.53
C PRO A 57 -13.71 20.91 32.10
N ALA A 58 -12.69 21.74 31.89
CA ALA A 58 -11.34 21.32 31.56
C ALA A 58 -10.32 21.94 32.54
N THR A 59 -9.21 21.24 32.77
CA THR A 59 -8.11 21.74 33.62
C THR A 59 -7.07 22.43 32.76
N SER A 60 -6.68 23.65 33.15
CA SER A 60 -5.68 24.44 32.42
C SER A 60 -4.37 23.67 32.25
N GLY A 61 -3.89 23.60 31.00
CA GLY A 61 -2.65 22.91 30.63
C GLY A 61 -2.76 21.39 30.58
N GLN A 62 -3.95 20.82 30.79
CA GLN A 62 -4.18 19.38 30.72
C GLN A 62 -5.10 19.02 29.54
N PRO A 63 -4.94 17.82 28.93
CA PRO A 63 -5.87 17.34 27.93
C PRO A 63 -7.29 17.22 28.48
N SER A 64 -8.29 17.66 27.71
CA SER A 64 -9.69 17.39 27.98
C SER A 64 -10.00 15.89 27.90
N SER A 65 -11.15 15.49 28.43
CA SER A 65 -11.75 14.20 28.06
C SER A 65 -11.86 14.08 26.52
N PRO A 66 -11.67 12.90 25.94
CA PRO A 66 -11.79 12.70 24.50
C PRO A 66 -13.17 13.10 23.98
N VAL A 67 -13.20 13.91 22.92
CA VAL A 67 -14.40 14.34 22.21
C VAL A 67 -14.58 13.43 20.99
N PRO A 68 -15.66 12.62 20.93
CA PRO A 68 -15.94 11.77 19.78
C PRO A 68 -16.16 12.59 18.50
N LEU A 69 -15.70 12.06 17.36
CA LEU A 69 -15.80 12.69 16.05
C LEU A 69 -16.69 11.89 15.10
N GLN A 70 -17.61 12.59 14.43
CA GLN A 70 -18.28 12.09 13.24
C GLN A 70 -17.38 12.23 12.00
N VAL A 71 -17.62 11.44 10.96
CA VAL A 71 -16.97 11.65 9.66
C VAL A 71 -17.42 13.00 9.09
N GLY A 72 -16.50 13.74 8.48
CA GLY A 72 -16.74 15.11 8.01
C GLY A 72 -16.46 16.16 9.09
N ARG A 73 -17.23 17.25 9.07
CA ARG A 73 -17.00 18.45 9.88
C ARG A 73 -17.51 18.28 11.31
N ASN A 74 -16.67 18.56 12.30
CA ASN A 74 -17.00 18.63 13.72
C ASN A 74 -16.56 19.99 14.26
N VAL A 75 -17.37 20.62 15.11
CA VAL A 75 -17.05 21.93 15.71
C VAL A 75 -16.89 21.78 17.21
N LEU A 76 -15.70 22.08 17.72
CA LEU A 76 -15.38 22.05 19.14
C LEU A 76 -15.24 23.48 19.64
N ARG A 77 -15.90 23.82 20.74
CA ARG A 77 -15.83 25.15 21.37
C ARG A 77 -14.99 25.10 22.63
N VAL A 78 -14.09 26.07 22.78
CA VAL A 78 -13.25 26.24 23.96
C VAL A 78 -13.52 27.60 24.58
N GLU A 79 -13.85 27.57 25.87
CA GLU A 79 -14.13 28.76 26.66
C GLU A 79 -13.11 28.90 27.81
N PRO A 80 -12.84 30.15 28.26
CA PRO A 80 -13.44 31.39 27.76
C PRO A 80 -12.79 31.90 26.47
N GLY A 81 -13.50 32.80 25.80
CA GLY A 81 -12.99 33.57 24.67
C GLY A 81 -13.57 33.12 23.33
N GLY A 82 -14.47 32.13 23.30
CA GLY A 82 -15.17 31.71 22.08
C GLY A 82 -14.25 31.16 21.00
N TYR A 83 -13.27 30.32 21.38
CA TYR A 83 -12.39 29.67 20.42
C TYR A 83 -13.10 28.47 19.78
N GLU A 84 -13.09 28.41 18.46
CA GLU A 84 -13.68 27.35 17.65
C GLU A 84 -12.57 26.54 16.97
N VAL A 85 -12.55 25.23 17.23
CA VAL A 85 -11.68 24.27 16.56
C VAL A 85 -12.56 23.37 15.69
N LYS A 86 -12.50 23.61 14.38
CA LYS A 86 -13.15 22.77 13.37
C LYS A 86 -12.26 21.57 13.07
N VAL A 87 -12.75 20.37 13.34
CA VAL A 87 -12.05 19.11 13.05
C VAL A 87 -12.76 18.42 11.88
N VAL A 88 -12.05 18.24 10.77
CA VAL A 88 -12.52 17.51 9.60
C VAL A 88 -11.93 16.11 9.63
N ARG A 89 -12.77 15.11 9.93
CA ARG A 89 -12.40 13.70 9.92
C ARG A 89 -12.63 13.14 8.51
N ALA A 90 -11.59 12.55 7.92
CA ALA A 90 -11.66 11.99 6.57
C ALA A 90 -12.68 10.85 6.46
N HIS A 91 -13.20 10.65 5.24
CA HIS A 91 -13.99 9.46 4.91
C HIS A 91 -13.11 8.21 4.88
N SER A 92 -13.71 7.06 5.13
CA SER A 92 -13.00 5.78 5.09
C SER A 92 -12.50 5.49 3.68
N THR A 93 -11.23 5.12 3.58
CA THR A 93 -10.60 4.57 2.38
C THR A 93 -9.81 3.33 2.80
N PRO A 94 -9.58 2.35 1.90
CA PRO A 94 -8.68 1.24 2.18
C PRO A 94 -7.31 1.76 2.64
N THR A 95 -6.77 1.19 3.72
CA THR A 95 -5.47 1.56 4.29
C THR A 95 -4.78 0.34 4.88
N TRP A 96 -3.46 0.42 5.04
CA TRP A 96 -2.69 -0.62 5.70
C TRP A 96 -2.97 -0.65 7.20
N VAL A 97 -3.08 -1.85 7.76
CA VAL A 97 -3.25 -2.10 9.19
C VAL A 97 -2.10 -2.98 9.66
N ARG A 98 -1.37 -2.53 10.69
CA ARG A 98 -0.34 -3.34 11.34
C ARG A 98 -1.02 -4.37 12.24
N VAL A 99 -0.95 -5.64 11.88
CA VAL A 99 -1.56 -6.73 12.67
C VAL A 99 -0.59 -7.30 13.69
N GLN A 100 0.71 -7.18 13.45
CA GLN A 100 1.76 -7.62 14.35
C GLN A 100 2.90 -6.60 14.33
N GLU A 101 3.32 -6.14 15.50
CA GLU A 101 4.44 -5.22 15.63
C GLU A 101 5.78 -5.95 15.68
N HIS A 102 5.81 -7.11 16.33
CA HIS A 102 7.00 -7.94 16.45
C HIS A 102 6.62 -9.41 16.32
N ALA A 103 6.78 -9.98 15.12
CA ALA A 103 6.63 -11.40 14.91
C ALA A 103 7.75 -12.19 15.63
N PRO A 104 7.54 -13.47 15.98
CA PRO A 104 8.51 -14.26 16.75
C PRO A 104 9.79 -14.61 15.98
N TRP A 105 9.78 -14.50 14.65
CA TRP A 105 10.97 -14.69 13.82
C TRP A 105 11.84 -13.43 13.79
N SER A 106 13.15 -13.65 13.64
CA SER A 106 14.14 -12.58 13.53
C SER A 106 13.82 -11.65 12.35
N ALA A 107 13.89 -10.34 12.60
CA ALA A 107 13.79 -9.31 11.58
C ALA A 107 14.71 -9.60 10.40
N ARG A 108 14.12 -9.58 9.20
CA ARG A 108 14.77 -10.07 7.98
C ARG A 108 14.28 -9.36 6.74
N ASP A 109 15.11 -9.39 5.71
CA ASP A 109 14.74 -9.14 4.33
C ASP A 109 15.05 -10.39 3.48
N SER A 110 14.75 -10.31 2.18
CA SER A 110 15.22 -11.29 1.19
C SER A 110 14.74 -12.74 1.40
N ALA A 111 13.73 -12.95 2.22
CA ALA A 111 13.10 -14.25 2.42
C ALA A 111 12.27 -14.65 1.20
N GLY A 112 12.14 -15.95 0.96
CA GLY A 112 11.15 -16.47 0.02
C GLY A 112 9.76 -16.51 0.66
N GLU A 113 8.73 -16.36 -0.16
CA GLU A 113 7.36 -16.22 0.31
C GLU A 113 6.35 -17.01 -0.53
N VAL A 114 5.55 -17.85 0.11
CA VAL A 114 4.49 -18.60 -0.58
C VAL A 114 3.20 -18.66 0.23
N VAL A 115 2.07 -18.79 -0.47
CA VAL A 115 0.78 -19.12 0.13
C VAL A 115 0.47 -20.58 -0.18
N PHE A 116 0.41 -21.42 0.84
CA PHE A 116 0.23 -22.85 0.67
C PHE A 116 -0.59 -23.44 1.81
N ARG A 117 -1.56 -24.30 1.48
CA ARG A 117 -2.46 -24.97 2.44
C ARG A 117 -3.05 -24.01 3.47
N GLU A 118 -3.66 -22.93 2.96
CA GLU A 118 -4.35 -21.90 3.77
C GLU A 118 -3.45 -21.18 4.77
N ARG A 119 -2.16 -21.03 4.45
CA ARG A 119 -1.18 -20.33 5.29
C ARG A 119 -0.22 -19.51 4.43
N MET A 120 0.25 -18.40 4.99
CA MET A 120 1.43 -17.69 4.52
C MET A 120 2.67 -18.40 5.06
N TRP A 121 3.70 -18.56 4.22
CA TRP A 121 4.96 -19.20 4.55
C TRP A 121 6.13 -18.28 4.23
N LEU A 122 7.01 -18.10 5.20
CA LEU A 122 8.24 -17.32 5.13
C LEU A 122 9.43 -18.28 5.15
N LEU A 123 10.28 -18.21 4.12
CA LEU A 123 11.33 -19.19 3.82
C LEU A 123 12.71 -18.52 3.91
N GLY A 124 13.45 -18.78 4.98
CA GLY A 124 14.80 -18.27 5.17
C GLY A 124 14.90 -16.74 5.12
N GLY A 125 15.91 -16.22 4.42
CA GLY A 125 16.19 -14.79 4.30
C GLY A 125 17.44 -14.36 5.06
N TYR A 126 17.74 -13.06 5.04
CA TYR A 126 18.91 -12.48 5.69
C TYR A 126 18.53 -11.84 7.03
N THR A 127 19.14 -12.33 8.12
CA THR A 127 18.95 -11.86 9.49
C THR A 127 20.30 -11.44 10.11
N PRO A 128 21.08 -10.59 9.41
CA PRO A 128 22.55 -10.51 9.50
C PRO A 128 23.41 -11.77 9.34
N GLY A 129 22.79 -12.88 8.95
CA GLY A 129 23.35 -14.11 8.40
C GLY A 129 22.27 -14.77 7.57
N LEU A 130 22.63 -15.71 6.68
CA LEU A 130 21.62 -16.41 5.88
C LEU A 130 21.00 -17.54 6.69
N GLY A 131 19.68 -17.51 6.83
CA GLY A 131 18.89 -18.54 7.49
C GLY A 131 18.20 -19.47 6.50
N GLY A 132 17.90 -20.69 6.94
CA GLY A 132 17.02 -21.64 6.25
C GLY A 132 15.71 -21.90 6.99
N ASP A 133 15.44 -21.19 8.08
CA ASP A 133 14.26 -21.42 8.92
C ASP A 133 12.95 -21.16 8.17
N VAL A 134 11.96 -22.01 8.41
CA VAL A 134 10.66 -21.98 7.75
C VAL A 134 9.60 -21.63 8.78
N TRP A 135 8.86 -20.56 8.51
CA TRP A 135 7.78 -20.10 9.37
C TRP A 135 6.46 -20.07 8.62
N SER A 136 5.35 -20.29 9.32
CA SER A 136 4.03 -20.20 8.72
C SER A 136 3.02 -19.49 9.63
N SER A 137 2.02 -18.86 9.03
CA SER A 137 0.91 -18.22 9.74
C SER A 137 -0.40 -18.29 8.95
N ALA A 138 -1.53 -18.43 9.65
CA ALA A 138 -2.87 -18.37 9.07
C ALA A 138 -3.54 -16.99 9.19
N ASP A 139 -2.94 -16.05 9.92
CA ASP A 139 -3.56 -14.76 10.25
C ASP A 139 -2.57 -13.58 10.32
N GLY A 140 -1.27 -13.84 10.16
CA GLY A 140 -0.21 -12.84 10.28
C GLY A 140 0.14 -12.46 11.72
N VAL A 141 -0.57 -12.98 12.72
CA VAL A 141 -0.37 -12.71 14.15
C VAL A 141 0.35 -13.87 14.81
N GLU A 142 -0.19 -15.08 14.68
CA GLU A 142 0.40 -16.31 15.21
C GLU A 142 1.29 -16.96 14.16
N TRP A 143 2.59 -17.01 14.44
CA TRP A 143 3.59 -17.65 13.59
C TRP A 143 4.18 -18.87 14.27
N ARG A 144 4.33 -19.95 13.50
CA ARG A 144 4.94 -21.21 13.94
C ARG A 144 6.18 -21.48 13.11
N GLN A 145 7.27 -21.88 13.75
CA GLN A 145 8.44 -22.40 13.05
C GLN A 145 8.16 -23.86 12.71
N GLU A 146 8.11 -24.17 11.42
CA GLU A 146 7.69 -25.47 10.89
C GLU A 146 8.88 -26.38 10.58
N GLY A 147 10.03 -25.79 10.22
CA GLY A 147 11.22 -26.55 9.87
C GLY A 147 12.39 -25.68 9.44
N GLU A 148 13.32 -26.31 8.72
CA GLU A 148 14.50 -25.66 8.16
C GLU A 148 14.83 -26.27 6.79
N ILE A 149 15.07 -25.42 5.79
CA ILE A 149 15.54 -25.83 4.47
C ILE A 149 17.01 -26.23 4.61
N PRO A 150 17.42 -27.45 4.20
CA PRO A 150 18.78 -27.96 4.38
C PRO A 150 19.75 -27.39 3.32
N SER A 151 19.75 -26.07 3.12
CA SER A 151 20.68 -25.40 2.21
C SER A 151 22.02 -25.13 2.89
N GLN A 152 23.11 -25.41 2.18
CA GLN A 152 24.46 -25.05 2.60
C GLN A 152 24.84 -23.61 2.22
N SER A 153 24.19 -23.04 1.19
CA SER A 153 24.47 -21.70 0.70
C SER A 153 23.57 -20.61 1.30
N GLY A 154 22.52 -21.03 2.04
CA GLY A 154 21.50 -20.15 2.59
C GLY A 154 20.47 -19.70 1.54
N ILE A 155 19.41 -19.06 2.04
CA ILE A 155 18.29 -18.54 1.25
C ILE A 155 18.33 -17.01 1.26
N ASN A 156 18.55 -16.39 0.10
CA ASN A 156 18.63 -14.95 -0.07
C ASN A 156 18.11 -14.55 -1.45
N ILE A 157 17.03 -13.79 -1.50
CA ILE A 157 16.39 -13.38 -2.77
C ILE A 157 16.11 -14.61 -3.65
N PRO A 158 15.46 -15.66 -3.08
CA PRO A 158 15.32 -16.92 -3.77
C PRO A 158 14.33 -16.83 -4.91
N VAL A 159 14.29 -17.89 -5.71
CA VAL A 159 13.13 -18.17 -6.54
C VAL A 159 12.30 -19.26 -5.87
N ASN A 160 11.00 -19.05 -5.75
CA ASN A 160 10.11 -19.95 -5.02
C ASN A 160 8.74 -20.07 -5.69
N TRP A 161 8.06 -21.19 -5.43
CA TRP A 161 6.78 -21.52 -6.05
C TRP A 161 5.90 -22.36 -5.14
N VAL A 162 4.61 -22.39 -5.48
CA VAL A 162 3.69 -23.47 -5.08
C VAL A 162 3.22 -24.16 -6.35
N TYR A 163 3.60 -25.41 -6.52
CA TYR A 163 3.34 -26.14 -7.75
C TYR A 163 3.19 -27.64 -7.45
N GLU A 164 2.20 -28.27 -8.08
CA GLU A 164 1.90 -29.71 -7.93
C GLU A 164 1.84 -30.15 -6.45
N GLY A 165 1.13 -29.37 -5.63
CA GLY A 165 0.88 -29.70 -4.22
C GLY A 165 2.11 -29.58 -3.29
N ARG A 166 3.18 -28.90 -3.73
CA ARG A 166 4.40 -28.67 -2.97
C ARG A 166 4.82 -27.21 -2.97
N MET A 167 5.51 -26.80 -1.91
CA MET A 167 6.32 -25.58 -1.87
C MET A 167 7.69 -25.89 -2.49
N TRP A 168 8.24 -24.92 -3.21
CA TRP A 168 9.53 -25.05 -3.88
C TRP A 168 10.37 -23.82 -3.59
N VAL A 169 11.67 -23.99 -3.41
CA VAL A 169 12.61 -22.89 -3.19
C VAL A 169 13.98 -23.25 -3.75
N ALA A 170 14.59 -22.32 -4.46
CA ALA A 170 15.98 -22.39 -4.86
C ALA A 170 16.85 -21.65 -3.86
N ASP A 171 17.96 -22.25 -3.46
CA ASP A 171 18.96 -21.57 -2.64
C ASP A 171 19.89 -20.68 -3.48
N ASN A 172 20.83 -20.00 -2.82
CA ASN A 172 21.75 -19.07 -3.48
C ASN A 172 22.65 -19.72 -4.54
N GLU A 173 22.91 -21.02 -4.44
CA GLU A 173 23.60 -21.76 -5.48
C GLU A 173 22.65 -22.27 -6.57
N GLY A 174 21.33 -22.15 -6.43
CA GLY A 174 20.35 -22.67 -7.39
C GLY A 174 20.05 -24.16 -7.20
N THR A 175 20.39 -24.73 -6.04
CA THR A 175 19.91 -26.04 -5.60
C THR A 175 18.41 -25.93 -5.32
N LEU A 176 17.61 -26.78 -5.94
CA LEU A 176 16.16 -26.75 -5.83
C LEU A 176 15.69 -27.73 -4.75
N PHE A 177 14.94 -27.20 -3.79
CA PHE A 177 14.29 -27.97 -2.74
C PHE A 177 12.76 -27.91 -2.90
N ALA A 178 12.09 -28.99 -2.51
CA ALA A 178 10.64 -29.07 -2.46
C ALA A 178 10.15 -29.66 -1.15
N SER A 179 8.99 -29.21 -0.67
CA SER A 179 8.37 -29.74 0.55
C SER A 179 6.85 -29.76 0.43
N ALA A 180 6.22 -30.75 1.05
CA ALA A 180 4.76 -30.86 1.15
C ALA A 180 4.19 -30.26 2.44
N ASP A 181 5.03 -29.88 3.40
CA ASP A 181 4.61 -29.45 4.75
C ASP A 181 5.52 -28.39 5.39
N GLY A 182 6.65 -28.05 4.79
CA GLY A 182 7.63 -27.08 5.29
C GLY A 182 8.55 -27.60 6.38
N ALA A 183 8.31 -28.81 6.90
CA ALA A 183 9.15 -29.49 7.87
C ALA A 183 10.20 -30.37 7.17
N ASP A 184 9.75 -31.17 6.19
CA ASP A 184 10.60 -32.11 5.46
C ASP A 184 10.86 -31.60 4.03
N TRP A 185 12.13 -31.35 3.71
CA TRP A 185 12.56 -30.82 2.41
C TRP A 185 13.38 -31.83 1.61
N GLU A 186 12.93 -32.13 0.41
CA GLU A 186 13.63 -32.95 -0.58
C GLU A 186 14.49 -32.06 -1.48
N LYS A 187 15.76 -32.44 -1.69
CA LYS A 187 16.60 -31.85 -2.74
C LYS A 187 16.25 -32.48 -4.08
N VAL A 188 15.59 -31.73 -4.96
CA VAL A 188 15.08 -32.21 -6.26
C VAL A 188 16.12 -32.09 -7.37
N ASN A 189 16.92 -31.02 -7.36
CA ASN A 189 17.88 -30.74 -8.43
C ASN A 189 19.07 -29.93 -7.92
N ASP A 190 20.29 -30.44 -8.11
CA ASP A 190 21.56 -29.79 -7.75
C ASP A 190 22.21 -29.00 -8.91
N GLN A 191 21.64 -29.08 -10.12
CA GLN A 191 22.19 -28.48 -11.34
C GLN A 191 21.11 -27.85 -12.22
N THR A 192 20.34 -26.93 -11.66
CA THR A 192 19.48 -26.07 -12.49
C THR A 192 20.33 -25.33 -13.53
N PRO A 193 19.86 -25.15 -14.78
CA PRO A 193 20.66 -24.49 -15.83
C PRO A 193 20.92 -23.00 -15.55
N TRP A 194 20.19 -22.44 -14.59
CA TRP A 194 20.33 -21.09 -14.08
C TRP A 194 21.04 -21.05 -12.71
N LYS A 195 21.92 -22.03 -12.42
CA LYS A 195 22.71 -22.12 -11.19
C LYS A 195 23.33 -20.78 -10.75
N GLY A 196 23.27 -20.45 -9.46
CA GLY A 196 23.90 -19.26 -8.88
C GLY A 196 23.29 -17.94 -9.36
N ARG A 197 22.03 -17.97 -9.80
CA ARG A 197 21.33 -16.81 -10.33
C ARG A 197 20.64 -16.03 -9.23
N TYR A 198 21.29 -14.95 -8.85
CA TYR A 198 20.82 -14.01 -7.85
C TYR A 198 19.74 -13.08 -8.41
N ALA A 199 18.69 -12.84 -7.62
CA ALA A 199 17.61 -11.91 -7.93
C ALA A 199 16.88 -12.17 -9.27
N ALA A 200 16.67 -13.45 -9.60
CA ALA A 200 15.74 -13.85 -10.64
C ALA A 200 14.29 -13.73 -10.17
N GLY A 201 13.35 -13.74 -11.12
CA GLY A 201 11.92 -13.77 -10.86
C GLY A 201 11.37 -15.18 -11.08
N GLY A 202 10.44 -15.57 -10.22
CA GLY A 202 9.74 -16.86 -10.28
C GLY A 202 8.24 -16.67 -10.40
N ALA A 203 7.59 -17.50 -11.22
CA ALA A 203 6.13 -17.59 -11.25
C ALA A 203 5.66 -18.99 -11.65
N VAL A 204 4.46 -19.36 -11.23
CA VAL A 204 3.73 -20.50 -11.80
C VAL A 204 2.73 -19.95 -12.80
N PHE A 205 2.84 -20.37 -14.06
CA PHE A 205 1.99 -19.88 -15.13
C PHE A 205 1.79 -20.96 -16.19
N ALA A 206 0.58 -21.06 -16.75
CA ALA A 206 0.23 -22.03 -17.78
C ALA A 206 0.68 -23.48 -17.43
N GLY A 207 0.49 -23.87 -16.16
CA GLY A 207 0.82 -25.20 -15.66
C GLY A 207 2.32 -25.51 -15.61
N ARG A 208 3.20 -24.51 -15.47
CA ARG A 208 4.67 -24.69 -15.40
C ARG A 208 5.26 -23.74 -14.36
N MET A 209 6.41 -24.11 -13.79
CA MET A 209 7.29 -23.20 -13.06
C MET A 209 8.15 -22.42 -14.05
N TRP A 210 8.31 -21.12 -13.83
CA TRP A 210 9.08 -20.20 -14.68
C TRP A 210 10.16 -19.49 -13.89
N VAL A 211 11.33 -19.31 -14.52
CA VAL A 211 12.46 -18.52 -14.01
C VAL A 211 12.90 -17.54 -15.10
N LEU A 212 13.11 -16.28 -14.75
CA LEU A 212 13.60 -15.28 -15.70
C LEU A 212 14.52 -14.23 -15.06
N GLY A 213 15.37 -13.66 -15.89
CA GLY A 213 16.25 -12.54 -15.53
C GLY A 213 17.27 -12.89 -14.44
N GLY A 214 17.63 -11.91 -13.61
CA GLY A 214 18.62 -12.10 -12.55
C GLY A 214 20.06 -11.94 -13.01
N LYS A 215 20.99 -12.28 -12.11
CA LYS A 215 22.44 -12.11 -12.31
C LYS A 215 23.18 -13.37 -11.93
N SER A 216 24.07 -13.85 -12.80
CA SER A 216 25.00 -14.95 -12.49
C SER A 216 26.37 -14.66 -13.09
N ASN A 217 27.45 -15.05 -12.41
CA ASN A 217 28.83 -14.85 -12.88
C ASN A 217 29.16 -13.41 -13.35
N GLY A 218 28.58 -12.41 -12.68
CA GLY A 218 28.74 -10.99 -13.04
C GLY A 218 27.88 -10.51 -14.22
N ALA A 219 27.25 -11.42 -14.98
CA ALA A 219 26.38 -11.10 -16.10
C ALA A 219 24.91 -10.98 -15.67
N LEU A 220 24.22 -10.00 -16.23
CA LEU A 220 22.75 -9.91 -16.14
C LEU A 220 22.12 -10.71 -17.26
N HIS A 221 20.93 -11.22 -17.02
CA HIS A 221 20.23 -12.07 -17.96
C HIS A 221 18.84 -11.56 -18.31
N ASN A 222 18.36 -12.00 -19.47
CA ASN A 222 16.97 -11.88 -19.94
C ASN A 222 16.49 -13.14 -20.65
N ASP A 223 17.09 -14.28 -20.32
CA ASP A 223 16.59 -15.59 -20.70
C ASP A 223 15.37 -15.97 -19.85
N VAL A 224 14.56 -16.87 -20.39
CA VAL A 224 13.35 -17.40 -19.77
C VAL A 224 13.41 -18.91 -19.81
N TRP A 225 13.28 -19.52 -18.64
CA TRP A 225 13.29 -20.96 -18.45
C TRP A 225 11.95 -21.43 -17.88
N SER A 226 11.53 -22.64 -18.24
CA SER A 226 10.35 -23.26 -17.67
C SER A 226 10.57 -24.74 -17.33
N SER A 227 9.78 -25.26 -16.40
CA SER A 227 9.79 -26.68 -16.03
C SER A 227 8.39 -27.14 -15.59
N THR A 228 8.10 -28.41 -15.80
CA THR A 228 6.89 -29.11 -15.31
C THR A 228 7.17 -29.98 -14.08
N ASP A 229 8.42 -30.09 -13.64
CA ASP A 229 8.81 -31.01 -12.56
C ASP A 229 9.95 -30.52 -11.66
N GLY A 230 10.64 -29.44 -12.04
CA GLY A 230 11.81 -28.90 -11.34
C GLY A 230 13.12 -29.65 -11.63
N ALA A 231 13.06 -30.83 -12.21
CA ALA A 231 14.22 -31.65 -12.58
C ALA A 231 14.72 -31.27 -13.99
N GLU A 232 13.82 -31.22 -14.97
CA GLU A 232 14.15 -30.85 -16.34
C GLU A 232 13.69 -29.44 -16.67
N TRP A 233 14.59 -28.62 -17.23
CA TRP A 233 14.33 -27.23 -17.54
C TRP A 233 14.52 -26.95 -19.03
N THR A 234 13.52 -26.32 -19.63
CA THR A 234 13.52 -25.90 -21.03
C THR A 234 13.90 -24.42 -21.12
N LEU A 235 14.88 -24.08 -21.96
CA LEU A 235 15.16 -22.69 -22.34
C LEU A 235 14.11 -22.23 -23.35
N GLU A 236 13.09 -21.53 -22.88
CA GLU A 236 11.96 -21.08 -23.69
C GLU A 236 12.32 -19.88 -24.55
N THR A 237 13.20 -19.01 -24.04
CA THR A 237 13.66 -17.81 -24.75
C THR A 237 15.07 -17.48 -24.29
N ALA A 238 16.03 -17.49 -25.23
CA ALA A 238 17.42 -17.16 -24.91
C ALA A 238 17.67 -15.66 -24.68
N LYS A 239 16.86 -14.80 -25.33
CA LYS A 239 16.96 -13.33 -25.24
C LYS A 239 15.57 -12.73 -25.39
N ALA A 240 14.89 -12.49 -24.28
CA ALA A 240 13.64 -11.75 -24.30
C ALA A 240 13.89 -10.29 -24.75
N PRO A 241 12.87 -9.57 -25.27
CA PRO A 241 13.07 -8.23 -25.82
C PRO A 241 13.39 -7.16 -24.76
N TRP A 242 13.13 -7.42 -23.47
CA TRP A 242 13.51 -6.53 -22.38
C TRP A 242 14.99 -6.66 -22.03
N SER A 243 15.61 -5.54 -21.65
CA SER A 243 17.04 -5.49 -21.28
C SER A 243 17.38 -6.47 -20.14
N PRO A 244 18.54 -7.16 -20.18
CA PRO A 244 19.01 -7.97 -19.07
C PRO A 244 19.01 -7.23 -17.73
N ARG A 245 18.38 -7.82 -16.70
CA ARG A 245 18.13 -7.14 -15.42
C ARG A 245 17.80 -8.13 -14.29
N GLN A 246 17.96 -7.69 -13.05
CA GLN A 246 17.42 -8.36 -11.87
C GLN A 246 15.94 -8.03 -11.72
N VAL A 247 15.16 -9.03 -11.32
CA VAL A 247 13.69 -9.02 -11.34
C VAL A 247 13.07 -9.73 -10.13
N PHE A 248 13.82 -9.92 -9.04
CA PHE A 248 13.27 -10.44 -7.80
C PHE A 248 12.04 -9.66 -7.37
N GLY A 249 10.99 -10.40 -7.02
CA GLY A 249 9.68 -9.84 -6.69
C GLY A 249 8.98 -9.10 -7.82
N MET A 250 9.54 -8.96 -9.03
CA MET A 250 8.98 -8.08 -10.10
C MET A 250 8.08 -8.82 -11.09
N LEU A 251 7.86 -10.12 -10.88
CA LEU A 251 7.10 -10.98 -11.79
C LEU A 251 5.76 -11.34 -11.15
N ALA A 252 4.67 -11.01 -11.84
CA ALA A 252 3.31 -11.33 -11.41
C ALA A 252 2.59 -12.15 -12.49
N VAL A 253 1.61 -12.96 -12.07
CA VAL A 253 0.61 -13.52 -12.98
C VAL A 253 -0.69 -12.75 -12.78
N HIS A 254 -1.21 -12.19 -13.87
CA HIS A 254 -2.41 -11.36 -13.83
C HIS A 254 -3.19 -11.50 -15.13
N ARG A 255 -4.50 -11.78 -15.01
CA ARG A 255 -5.42 -11.99 -16.15
C ARG A 255 -4.84 -12.95 -17.20
N ASP A 256 -4.39 -14.12 -16.71
CA ASP A 256 -3.84 -15.21 -17.51
C ASP A 256 -2.61 -14.83 -18.36
N GLN A 257 -1.77 -13.94 -17.84
CA GLN A 257 -0.51 -13.54 -18.46
C GLN A 257 0.57 -13.35 -17.41
N LEU A 258 1.82 -13.52 -17.82
CA LEU A 258 2.99 -13.09 -17.06
C LEU A 258 3.18 -11.58 -17.23
N TRP A 259 3.53 -10.90 -16.15
CA TRP A 259 3.79 -9.46 -16.11
C TRP A 259 5.11 -9.17 -15.42
N LEU A 260 6.02 -8.51 -16.12
CA LEU A 260 7.28 -8.01 -15.57
C LEU A 260 7.14 -6.50 -15.33
N VAL A 261 7.21 -6.08 -14.07
CA VAL A 261 6.99 -4.70 -13.64
C VAL A 261 8.31 -4.11 -13.13
N GLY A 262 9.05 -3.38 -13.97
CA GLY A 262 10.30 -2.72 -13.58
C GLY A 262 11.54 -3.62 -13.55
N GLY A 263 12.19 -3.72 -12.38
CA GLY A 263 13.50 -4.35 -12.18
C GLY A 263 14.69 -3.42 -12.45
N GLY A 264 15.92 -3.95 -12.38
CA GLY A 264 17.11 -3.09 -12.57
C GLY A 264 18.47 -3.77 -12.53
N ILE A 265 19.50 -2.94 -12.46
CA ILE A 265 20.92 -3.24 -12.53
C ILE A 265 21.55 -2.73 -11.23
N THR A 266 21.98 -3.65 -10.36
CA THR A 266 22.57 -3.32 -9.04
C THR A 266 24.07 -3.00 -9.07
N THR A 267 24.75 -3.08 -10.22
CA THR A 267 26.16 -2.67 -10.27
C THR A 267 26.25 -1.21 -9.89
N TYR A 268 27.01 -0.93 -8.83
CA TYR A 268 26.97 0.33 -8.10
C TYR A 268 27.08 1.56 -8.99
N HIS A 269 27.74 1.49 -10.16
CA HIS A 269 27.57 2.48 -11.23
C HIS A 269 27.72 1.87 -12.65
N PRO A 270 26.90 2.32 -13.63
CA PRO A 270 25.71 3.15 -13.44
C PRO A 270 24.56 2.31 -12.87
N PHE A 271 23.96 2.76 -11.77
CA PHE A 271 22.70 2.18 -11.29
C PHE A 271 21.62 2.44 -12.34
N LYS A 272 20.85 1.42 -12.69
CA LYS A 272 19.71 1.58 -13.61
C LYS A 272 18.52 0.81 -13.09
N ALA A 273 17.42 1.51 -12.83
CA ALA A 273 16.15 0.89 -12.51
C ALA A 273 15.12 1.27 -13.56
N TYR A 274 14.38 0.27 -14.02
CA TYR A 274 13.44 0.40 -15.12
C TYR A 274 12.04 0.74 -14.59
N ARG A 275 11.29 1.47 -15.41
CA ARG A 275 9.87 1.78 -15.22
C ARG A 275 9.01 1.19 -16.32
N GLU A 276 9.58 0.22 -17.03
CA GLU A 276 8.90 -0.47 -18.10
C GLU A 276 7.97 -1.53 -17.51
N VAL A 277 6.83 -1.72 -18.15
CA VAL A 277 5.91 -2.82 -17.85
C VAL A 277 5.79 -3.68 -19.11
N TRP A 278 6.08 -4.96 -18.95
CA TRP A 278 6.01 -5.95 -20.01
C TRP A 278 5.01 -7.02 -19.65
N ARG A 279 4.34 -7.60 -20.65
CA ARG A 279 3.48 -8.77 -20.46
C ARG A 279 3.76 -9.85 -21.49
N SER A 280 3.45 -11.09 -21.14
CA SER A 280 3.53 -12.23 -22.04
C SER A 280 2.39 -13.21 -21.82
N PRO A 281 1.69 -13.65 -22.88
CA PRO A 281 0.64 -14.66 -22.78
C PRO A 281 1.19 -16.09 -22.69
N ASP A 282 2.48 -16.31 -22.93
CA ASP A 282 3.06 -17.66 -23.08
C ASP A 282 4.49 -17.79 -22.53
N GLY A 283 5.00 -16.75 -21.87
CA GLY A 283 6.38 -16.64 -21.37
C GLY A 283 7.45 -16.43 -22.45
N ARG A 284 7.09 -16.47 -23.74
CA ARG A 284 8.03 -16.41 -24.88
C ARG A 284 7.91 -15.10 -25.65
N ASN A 285 6.68 -14.72 -25.96
CA ASN A 285 6.34 -13.51 -26.69
C ASN A 285 6.03 -12.40 -25.70
N TRP A 286 6.91 -11.40 -25.61
CA TRP A 286 6.78 -10.29 -24.67
C TRP A 286 6.44 -9.00 -25.38
N THR A 287 5.44 -8.29 -24.85
CA THR A 287 5.01 -6.97 -25.34
C THR A 287 5.24 -5.92 -24.25
N GLN A 288 5.97 -4.85 -24.56
CA GLN A 288 6.07 -3.69 -23.69
C GLN A 288 4.74 -2.92 -23.74
N VAL A 289 4.04 -2.82 -22.62
CA VAL A 289 2.78 -2.05 -22.54
C VAL A 289 3.02 -0.62 -22.06
N VAL A 290 4.10 -0.39 -21.31
CA VAL A 290 4.52 0.93 -20.82
C VAL A 290 6.03 1.02 -20.90
N GLY A 291 6.55 2.11 -21.48
CA GLY A 291 7.99 2.41 -21.45
C GLY A 291 8.43 3.16 -20.21
N GLU A 292 7.58 4.07 -19.71
CA GLU A 292 7.84 4.84 -18.51
C GLU A 292 6.58 5.00 -17.66
N ALA A 293 6.49 4.18 -16.63
CA ALA A 293 5.49 4.28 -15.61
C ALA A 293 5.66 5.52 -14.69
N PRO A 294 4.58 5.99 -14.03
CA PRO A 294 4.63 7.16 -13.15
C PRO A 294 5.43 6.97 -11.85
N TRP A 295 5.60 5.74 -11.34
CA TRP A 295 6.38 5.54 -10.12
C TRP A 295 7.89 5.73 -10.37
N PRO A 296 8.65 6.22 -9.37
CA PRO A 296 10.11 6.26 -9.44
C PRO A 296 10.73 4.90 -9.84
N GLY A 297 11.77 4.91 -10.68
CA GLY A 297 12.50 3.68 -11.03
C GLY A 297 13.15 3.07 -9.78
N ARG A 298 12.96 1.77 -9.59
CA ARG A 298 13.35 1.04 -8.38
C ARG A 298 13.67 -0.42 -8.66
N ILE A 299 14.40 -1.04 -7.74
CA ILE A 299 14.65 -2.48 -7.68
C ILE A 299 14.09 -3.04 -6.38
N TRP A 300 14.02 -4.36 -6.28
CA TRP A 300 13.68 -5.06 -5.03
C TRP A 300 12.34 -4.64 -4.39
N SER A 301 11.41 -4.16 -5.22
CA SER A 301 10.00 -4.04 -4.90
C SER A 301 9.32 -5.43 -4.92
N THR A 302 7.99 -5.45 -4.78
CA THR A 302 7.20 -6.65 -5.06
C THR A 302 6.01 -6.33 -5.96
N ALA A 303 5.77 -7.16 -6.97
CA ALA A 303 4.68 -7.08 -7.92
C ALA A 303 3.79 -8.32 -7.81
N LEU A 304 2.48 -8.12 -7.71
CA LEU A 304 1.51 -9.18 -7.47
C LEU A 304 0.12 -8.80 -7.98
N SER A 305 -0.77 -9.79 -8.12
CA SER A 305 -2.14 -9.59 -8.57
C SER A 305 -3.14 -9.73 -7.42
N TYR A 306 -3.90 -8.69 -7.12
CA TYR A 306 -4.93 -8.70 -6.07
C TYR A 306 -6.12 -7.84 -6.47
N GLY A 307 -7.34 -8.33 -6.21
CA GLY A 307 -8.58 -7.58 -6.51
C GLY A 307 -8.69 -7.17 -7.98
N ASN A 308 -8.33 -8.05 -8.92
CA ASN A 308 -8.26 -7.78 -10.37
C ASN A 308 -7.34 -6.62 -10.78
N ARG A 309 -6.35 -6.28 -9.96
CA ARG A 309 -5.31 -5.26 -10.22
C ARG A 309 -3.93 -5.88 -10.09
N LEU A 310 -3.00 -5.36 -10.88
CA LEU A 310 -1.57 -5.44 -10.62
C LEU A 310 -1.22 -4.45 -9.50
N TRP A 311 -0.30 -4.84 -8.63
CA TRP A 311 0.24 -4.03 -7.55
C TRP A 311 1.76 -3.96 -7.65
N LEU A 312 2.34 -2.87 -7.16
CA LEU A 312 3.77 -2.69 -6.95
C LEU A 312 3.99 -2.07 -5.57
N LEU A 313 4.77 -2.75 -4.74
CA LEU A 313 4.98 -2.42 -3.33
C LEU A 313 6.45 -2.11 -3.05
N GLY A 314 6.73 -0.98 -2.41
CA GLY A 314 8.03 -0.65 -1.83
C GLY A 314 9.19 -0.64 -2.83
N GLY A 315 10.37 -1.07 -2.37
CA GLY A 315 11.60 -1.19 -3.13
C GLY A 315 12.64 -0.13 -2.80
N PHE A 316 13.73 -0.16 -3.57
CA PHE A 316 14.92 0.65 -3.33
C PHE A 316 15.43 1.32 -4.61
N ARG A 317 16.06 2.47 -4.43
CA ARG A 317 16.76 3.22 -5.47
C ARG A 317 18.07 3.75 -4.92
N ALA A 318 19.18 3.58 -5.65
CA ALA A 318 20.49 4.11 -5.25
C ALA A 318 20.77 5.53 -5.80
N GLU A 319 20.30 5.84 -7.01
CA GLU A 319 20.54 7.12 -7.70
C GLU A 319 19.24 7.74 -8.22
N PRO A 320 19.01 9.07 -8.11
CA PRO A 320 19.97 10.08 -7.65
C PRO A 320 20.12 10.13 -6.12
N THR A 321 19.22 9.49 -5.38
CA THR A 321 19.24 9.42 -3.93
C THR A 321 19.10 7.97 -3.48
N TRP A 322 19.82 7.64 -2.42
CA TRP A 322 19.72 6.36 -1.72
C TRP A 322 18.43 6.33 -0.90
N ASN A 323 17.40 5.65 -1.42
CA ASN A 323 16.06 5.73 -0.86
C ASN A 323 15.30 4.42 -0.94
N ASN A 324 14.64 4.06 0.17
CA ASN A 324 13.59 3.06 0.19
C ASN A 324 12.23 3.71 -0.10
N PHE A 325 11.27 2.94 -0.60
CA PHE A 325 9.91 3.40 -0.81
C PHE A 325 8.91 2.73 0.14
N ALA A 326 7.90 3.49 0.55
CA ALA A 326 6.74 3.05 1.34
C ALA A 326 5.43 3.07 0.52
N ASP A 327 5.54 3.39 -0.77
CA ASP A 327 4.39 3.63 -1.64
C ASP A 327 3.77 2.31 -2.12
N THR A 328 2.50 2.40 -2.48
CA THR A 328 1.67 1.29 -2.95
C THR A 328 1.04 1.72 -4.27
N TRP A 329 1.48 1.14 -5.38
CA TRP A 329 0.95 1.45 -6.71
C TRP A 329 0.06 0.32 -7.22
N TYR A 330 -0.98 0.66 -7.97
CA TYR A 330 -1.85 -0.33 -8.60
C TYR A 330 -2.28 0.06 -10.01
N SER A 331 -2.67 -0.93 -10.80
CA SER A 331 -3.25 -0.76 -12.13
C SER A 331 -4.17 -1.92 -12.50
N ALA A 332 -5.29 -1.60 -13.17
CA ALA A 332 -6.20 -2.62 -13.69
C ALA A 332 -5.75 -3.20 -15.05
N ASP A 333 -4.95 -2.45 -15.82
CA ASP A 333 -4.60 -2.78 -17.20
C ASP A 333 -3.08 -2.87 -17.44
N GLY A 334 -2.28 -2.54 -16.43
CA GLY A 334 -0.82 -2.46 -16.51
C GLY A 334 -0.31 -1.22 -17.25
N VAL A 335 -1.20 -0.33 -17.70
CA VAL A 335 -0.89 0.92 -18.43
C VAL A 335 -1.12 2.13 -17.56
N HIS A 336 -2.32 2.24 -16.98
CA HIS A 336 -2.71 3.35 -16.13
C HIS A 336 -2.53 2.97 -14.68
N TRP A 337 -1.53 3.57 -14.04
CA TRP A 337 -1.20 3.28 -12.67
C TRP A 337 -1.41 4.46 -11.76
N ARG A 338 -1.80 4.16 -10.53
CA ARG A 338 -2.12 5.14 -9.50
C ARG A 338 -1.51 4.69 -8.19
N GLU A 339 -1.09 5.66 -7.41
CA GLU A 339 -0.70 5.41 -6.02
C GLU A 339 -1.96 5.31 -5.16
N LEU A 340 -2.05 4.27 -4.34
CA LEU A 340 -2.98 4.20 -3.23
C LEU A 340 -2.36 4.95 -2.04
N ALA A 341 -2.85 6.15 -1.78
CA ALA A 341 -2.39 6.95 -0.66
C ALA A 341 -2.83 6.33 0.68
N CYS A 342 -1.87 5.76 1.40
CA CYS A 342 -2.03 5.23 2.75
C CYS A 342 -1.17 6.06 3.72
N PRO A 343 -1.69 7.18 4.28
CA PRO A 343 -0.90 8.03 5.18
C PRO A 343 -0.49 7.30 6.47
N GLU A 344 -1.25 6.28 6.85
CA GLU A 344 -0.92 5.33 7.90
C GLU A 344 -0.50 4.02 7.22
N GLY A 345 0.79 3.71 7.26
CA GLY A 345 1.36 2.55 6.58
C GLY A 345 2.71 2.13 7.14
N TRP A 346 3.28 1.09 6.52
CA TRP A 346 4.58 0.54 6.88
C TRP A 346 5.72 1.49 6.50
N SER A 347 6.84 1.39 7.22
CA SER A 347 8.04 2.16 6.93
C SER A 347 8.63 1.79 5.57
N ALA A 348 9.27 2.75 4.90
CA ALA A 348 9.88 2.54 3.60
C ALA A 348 10.89 1.37 3.62
N ARG A 349 10.73 0.40 2.71
CA ARG A 349 11.53 -0.84 2.67
C ARG A 349 11.66 -1.46 1.29
N HIS A 350 12.65 -2.34 1.13
CA HIS A 350 12.83 -3.24 -0.01
C HIS A 350 12.95 -4.69 0.46
N GLU A 351 12.92 -5.64 -0.50
CA GLU A 351 13.07 -7.08 -0.25
C GLU A 351 12.12 -7.58 0.85
N LEU A 352 10.91 -7.02 0.85
CA LEU A 352 9.80 -7.45 1.70
C LEU A 352 9.17 -8.72 1.12
N SER A 353 8.57 -9.54 1.98
CA SER A 353 7.71 -10.63 1.54
C SER A 353 6.27 -10.13 1.41
N ALA A 354 5.63 -10.37 0.27
CA ALA A 354 4.23 -9.99 0.04
C ALA A 354 3.34 -11.20 -0.27
N TYR A 355 2.11 -11.15 0.21
CA TYR A 355 1.15 -12.24 0.01
C TYR A 355 -0.20 -11.72 -0.46
N VAL A 356 -0.90 -12.52 -1.27
CA VAL A 356 -2.34 -12.43 -1.45
C VAL A 356 -2.96 -13.60 -0.73
N PHE A 357 -3.56 -13.34 0.42
CA PHE A 357 -4.05 -14.41 1.28
C PHE A 357 -5.28 -13.98 2.07
N SER A 358 -6.27 -14.86 2.16
CA SER A 358 -7.55 -14.62 2.85
C SER A 358 -8.22 -13.30 2.42
N GLY A 359 -8.20 -13.01 1.12
CA GLY A 359 -8.80 -11.79 0.56
C GLY A 359 -8.09 -10.49 0.91
N LYS A 360 -6.82 -10.54 1.32
CA LYS A 360 -6.03 -9.35 1.68
C LYS A 360 -4.67 -9.36 0.99
N LEU A 361 -4.10 -8.16 0.84
CA LEU A 361 -2.67 -7.97 0.61
C LEU A 361 -1.93 -7.97 1.94
N TRP A 362 -0.75 -8.56 1.97
CA TRP A 362 0.11 -8.60 3.14
C TRP A 362 1.51 -8.11 2.82
N VAL A 363 2.13 -7.39 3.76
CA VAL A 363 3.55 -7.01 3.75
C VAL A 363 4.17 -7.52 5.04
N VAL A 364 5.24 -8.30 4.93
CA VAL A 364 5.91 -8.99 6.04
C VAL A 364 7.41 -8.71 5.98
N GLY A 365 7.95 -8.16 7.06
CA GLY A 365 9.39 -7.89 7.19
C GLY A 365 9.92 -6.95 6.09
N GLY A 366 11.19 -7.12 5.74
CA GLY A 366 11.91 -6.31 4.75
C GLY A 366 12.92 -5.35 5.36
N ASN A 367 13.68 -4.71 4.48
CA ASN A 367 14.80 -3.86 4.85
C ASN A 367 14.38 -2.40 5.06
N SER A 368 14.20 -1.99 6.32
CA SER A 368 14.07 -0.58 6.74
C SER A 368 15.20 -0.19 7.71
N TRP A 369 16.48 -0.40 7.35
CA TRP A 369 17.63 -0.40 8.29
C TRP A 369 17.41 0.37 9.62
N PRO A 370 17.27 -0.34 10.76
CA PRO A 370 17.42 -1.80 10.94
C PRO A 370 16.34 -2.66 10.24
N LEU A 371 16.61 -3.96 10.01
CA LEU A 371 15.60 -4.87 9.44
C LEU A 371 14.34 -4.92 10.30
N THR A 372 13.23 -5.34 9.69
CA THR A 372 11.90 -5.35 10.34
C THR A 372 11.30 -6.75 10.44
N ASN A 373 10.41 -6.95 11.42
CA ASN A 373 9.58 -8.16 11.60
C ASN A 373 8.12 -7.82 11.93
N ASP A 374 7.65 -6.67 11.49
CA ASP A 374 6.24 -6.30 11.54
C ASP A 374 5.46 -6.95 10.39
N VAL A 375 4.15 -7.11 10.61
CA VAL A 375 3.21 -7.67 9.64
C VAL A 375 2.06 -6.70 9.45
N TRP A 376 1.81 -6.37 8.19
CA TRP A 376 0.77 -5.45 7.77
C TRP A 376 -0.18 -6.13 6.78
N CYS A 377 -1.46 -5.77 6.84
CA CYS A 377 -2.43 -6.18 5.83
C CYS A 377 -3.22 -4.99 5.27
N LEU A 378 -3.69 -5.14 4.04
CA LEU A 378 -4.57 -4.22 3.35
C LEU A 378 -5.77 -5.02 2.83
N GLU A 379 -6.94 -4.69 3.36
CA GLU A 379 -8.22 -5.23 2.93
C GLU A 379 -8.93 -4.21 2.03
N ILE A 380 -9.43 -4.68 0.88
CA ILE A 380 -10.18 -3.86 -0.07
C ILE A 380 -11.55 -4.51 -0.25
N PRO A 381 -12.64 -3.88 0.22
CA PRO A 381 -13.97 -4.51 0.26
C PRO A 381 -14.64 -4.65 -1.12
N GLY A 382 -13.98 -4.21 -2.20
CA GLY A 382 -14.55 -4.05 -3.54
C GLY A 382 -14.65 -2.57 -3.91
N LEU A 383 -15.59 -2.24 -4.80
CA LEU A 383 -15.80 -0.87 -5.27
C LEU A 383 -16.00 0.11 -4.10
N CYS A 384 -15.11 1.09 -3.99
CA CYS A 384 -15.17 2.09 -2.93
C CYS A 384 -14.57 3.44 -3.36
N PHE A 385 -14.96 4.51 -2.66
CA PHE A 385 -14.36 5.83 -2.83
C PHE A 385 -12.98 5.89 -2.17
N LEU A 386 -12.03 6.52 -2.86
CA LEU A 386 -10.63 6.71 -2.49
C LEU A 386 -10.28 8.18 -2.22
N SER A 387 -11.29 9.01 -2.02
CA SER A 387 -11.16 10.46 -1.86
C SER A 387 -12.17 10.95 -0.82
N SER A 388 -11.83 12.03 -0.13
CA SER A 388 -12.74 12.70 0.81
C SER A 388 -13.29 13.98 0.17
N PRO A 389 -14.61 14.24 0.29
CA PRO A 389 -15.23 15.45 -0.19
C PRO A 389 -14.72 16.69 0.53
N VAL A 390 -14.76 17.82 -0.18
CA VAL A 390 -14.73 19.13 0.45
C VAL A 390 -16.08 19.33 1.13
N VAL A 391 -16.08 19.47 2.46
CA VAL A 391 -17.29 19.54 3.30
C VAL A 391 -17.66 20.97 3.71
N GLU A 392 -16.91 21.97 3.28
CA GLU A 392 -17.20 23.37 3.58
C GLU A 392 -16.82 24.25 2.40
N GLU A 393 -17.67 25.22 2.07
CA GLU A 393 -17.41 26.22 1.03
C GLU A 393 -18.16 27.51 1.34
N PHE A 394 -17.81 28.62 0.69
CA PHE A 394 -18.51 29.90 0.84
C PHE A 394 -19.57 30.14 -0.24
N VAL A 395 -20.62 30.88 0.09
CA VAL A 395 -21.57 31.39 -0.93
C VAL A 395 -20.82 32.16 -2.01
N GLY A 396 -21.12 31.85 -3.27
CA GLY A 396 -20.49 32.47 -4.44
C GLY A 396 -19.09 31.95 -4.79
N ALA A 397 -18.48 31.10 -3.95
CA ALA A 397 -17.19 30.48 -4.26
C ALA A 397 -17.34 29.28 -5.20
N GLN A 398 -16.28 28.93 -5.92
CA GLN A 398 -16.28 27.77 -6.80
C GLN A 398 -16.02 26.50 -6.00
N TYR A 399 -17.09 25.74 -5.74
CA TYR A 399 -16.97 24.41 -5.16
C TYR A 399 -16.32 23.45 -6.15
N ARG A 400 -15.34 22.68 -5.70
CA ARG A 400 -14.67 21.66 -6.52
C ARG A 400 -14.23 20.46 -5.68
N TYR A 401 -14.72 19.29 -6.02
CA TYR A 401 -14.32 18.02 -5.41
C TYR A 401 -14.07 16.96 -6.50
N PRO A 402 -12.81 16.56 -6.74
CA PRO A 402 -12.49 15.47 -7.67
C PRO A 402 -12.78 14.12 -6.99
N ALA A 403 -14.02 13.64 -7.11
CA ALA A 403 -14.41 12.36 -6.55
C ALA A 403 -13.71 11.22 -7.30
N ARG A 404 -13.24 10.24 -6.54
CA ARG A 404 -12.52 9.07 -7.07
C ARG A 404 -13.02 7.83 -6.37
N ALA A 405 -13.48 6.87 -7.15
CA ALA A 405 -13.70 5.49 -6.75
C ALA A 405 -12.86 4.54 -7.62
N ASP A 406 -12.60 3.33 -7.13
CA ASP A 406 -11.95 2.24 -7.86
C ASP A 406 -12.28 0.90 -7.18
N PHE A 407 -11.60 -0.16 -7.59
CA PHE A 407 -11.69 -1.52 -7.08
C PHE A 407 -13.00 -2.25 -7.43
N ASN A 408 -13.71 -1.78 -8.45
CA ASN A 408 -14.77 -2.52 -9.14
C ASN A 408 -14.26 -3.85 -9.72
N GLN A 409 -15.08 -4.87 -9.72
CA GLN A 409 -14.69 -6.22 -10.17
C GLN A 409 -14.33 -6.27 -11.66
N SER A 410 -15.02 -5.50 -12.51
CA SER A 410 -14.73 -5.43 -13.94
C SER A 410 -13.33 -4.90 -14.27
N GLY A 411 -12.76 -4.05 -13.40
CA GLY A 411 -11.54 -3.30 -13.67
C GLY A 411 -11.67 -2.34 -14.86
N GLY A 412 -12.90 -2.08 -15.30
CA GLY A 412 -13.24 -1.09 -16.30
C GLY A 412 -13.35 0.31 -15.71
N SER A 413 -13.63 1.29 -16.58
CA SER A 413 -13.88 2.67 -16.15
C SER A 413 -15.19 2.79 -15.39
N LEU A 414 -15.25 3.74 -14.47
CA LEU A 414 -16.44 4.08 -13.71
C LEU A 414 -17.16 5.28 -14.32
N ARG A 415 -18.48 5.34 -14.11
CA ARG A 415 -19.29 6.53 -14.33
C ARG A 415 -19.76 7.10 -13.01
N TYR A 416 -19.87 8.41 -12.95
CA TYR A 416 -20.28 9.13 -11.74
C TYR A 416 -21.60 9.88 -11.97
N ARG A 417 -22.41 9.99 -10.93
CA ARG A 417 -23.63 10.81 -10.96
C ARG A 417 -23.95 11.45 -9.62
N LEU A 418 -24.65 12.57 -9.68
CA LEU A 418 -25.30 13.16 -8.52
C LEU A 418 -26.61 12.42 -8.25
N VAL A 419 -26.71 11.77 -7.10
CA VAL A 419 -27.95 11.11 -6.63
C VAL A 419 -28.81 12.09 -5.85
N ARG A 420 -28.17 12.88 -4.98
CA ARG A 420 -28.82 13.91 -4.18
C ARG A 420 -27.90 15.11 -4.03
N GLY A 421 -28.45 16.32 -4.16
CA GLY A 421 -27.70 17.56 -3.98
C GLY A 421 -28.54 18.78 -4.35
N PRO A 422 -27.99 19.99 -4.18
CA PRO A 422 -28.66 21.21 -4.57
C PRO A 422 -28.63 21.38 -6.09
N GLY A 423 -29.56 22.17 -6.65
CA GLY A 423 -29.69 22.34 -8.10
C GLY A 423 -28.48 22.96 -8.81
N TRP A 424 -27.62 23.67 -8.07
CA TRP A 424 -26.40 24.28 -8.59
C TRP A 424 -25.20 23.30 -8.66
N LEU A 425 -25.31 22.12 -8.04
CA LEU A 425 -24.22 21.13 -8.00
C LEU A 425 -24.31 20.17 -9.17
N GLN A 426 -23.17 19.88 -9.80
CA GLN A 426 -23.05 19.01 -10.95
C GLN A 426 -21.93 17.99 -10.75
N VAL A 427 -22.04 16.85 -11.44
CA VAL A 427 -21.02 15.79 -11.48
C VAL A 427 -20.71 15.48 -12.93
N ASP A 428 -19.45 15.60 -13.31
CA ASP A 428 -18.98 15.11 -14.60
C ASP A 428 -18.89 13.58 -14.58
N ALA A 429 -19.64 12.92 -15.47
CA ALA A 429 -19.83 11.48 -15.41
C ALA A 429 -18.56 10.68 -15.71
N GLY A 430 -17.60 11.21 -16.46
CA GLY A 430 -16.37 10.49 -16.83
C GLY A 430 -15.21 10.73 -15.88
N SER A 431 -15.06 11.95 -15.37
CA SER A 431 -13.94 12.34 -14.50
C SER A 431 -14.24 12.25 -13.00
N GLY A 432 -15.52 12.18 -12.62
CA GLY A 432 -15.95 12.26 -11.22
C GLY A 432 -15.81 13.66 -10.61
N LEU A 433 -15.56 14.69 -11.43
CA LEU A 433 -15.48 16.06 -10.93
C LEU A 433 -16.85 16.54 -10.46
N VAL A 434 -16.99 16.73 -9.15
CA VAL A 434 -18.13 17.40 -8.52
C VAL A 434 -17.83 18.88 -8.44
N TRP A 435 -18.71 19.73 -8.94
CA TRP A 435 -18.47 21.17 -8.97
C TRP A 435 -19.77 21.99 -9.00
N GLY A 436 -19.66 23.28 -8.66
CA GLY A 436 -20.77 24.22 -8.71
C GLY A 436 -20.46 25.50 -7.93
N THR A 437 -21.46 26.38 -7.79
CA THR A 437 -21.33 27.61 -7.01
C THR A 437 -22.48 27.70 -6.03
N PRO A 438 -22.22 27.63 -4.71
CA PRO A 438 -23.28 27.73 -3.71
C PRO A 438 -24.00 29.07 -3.75
N GLU A 439 -25.32 29.04 -3.74
CA GLU A 439 -26.17 30.23 -3.87
C GLU A 439 -26.62 30.80 -2.52
N GLU A 440 -26.76 29.95 -1.49
CA GLU A 440 -27.29 30.30 -0.18
C GLU A 440 -26.49 29.67 0.96
N VAL A 441 -26.41 30.37 2.09
CA VAL A 441 -25.81 29.86 3.33
C VAL A 441 -26.68 28.74 3.88
N GLY A 442 -26.08 27.63 4.27
CA GLY A 442 -26.82 26.52 4.86
C GLY A 442 -26.06 25.20 4.81
N GLU A 443 -26.71 24.14 5.25
CA GLU A 443 -26.20 22.78 5.19
C GLU A 443 -26.92 22.01 4.09
N VAL A 444 -26.16 21.35 3.23
CA VAL A 444 -26.70 20.62 2.08
C VAL A 444 -26.22 19.18 2.11
N GLU A 445 -27.17 18.25 2.08
CA GLU A 445 -26.88 16.83 1.91
C GLU A 445 -26.54 16.51 0.46
N VAL A 446 -25.35 15.95 0.24
CA VAL A 446 -24.87 15.51 -1.06
C VAL A 446 -24.67 14.00 -1.05
N GLU A 447 -25.18 13.34 -2.09
CA GLU A 447 -24.91 11.93 -2.39
C GLU A 447 -24.45 11.82 -3.83
N ILE A 448 -23.24 11.32 -4.01
CA ILE A 448 -22.70 10.93 -5.31
C ILE A 448 -22.61 9.41 -5.38
N GLU A 449 -22.78 8.86 -6.58
CA GLU A 449 -22.63 7.44 -6.85
C GLU A 449 -21.63 7.23 -7.98
N ALA A 450 -20.85 6.15 -7.87
CA ALA A 450 -20.04 5.61 -8.94
C ALA A 450 -20.56 4.22 -9.34
N ASP A 451 -20.76 3.98 -10.63
CA ASP A 451 -21.15 2.70 -11.22
C ASP A 451 -20.12 2.18 -12.22
N ASP A 452 -20.01 0.87 -12.34
CA ASP A 452 -19.29 0.22 -13.44
C ASP A 452 -20.24 -0.30 -14.53
N GLU A 453 -19.68 -0.77 -15.65
CA GLU A 453 -20.47 -1.29 -16.77
C GLU A 453 -21.23 -2.59 -16.47
N GLN A 454 -20.89 -3.27 -15.36
CA GLN A 454 -21.50 -4.53 -14.92
C GLN A 454 -22.57 -4.31 -13.85
N GLY A 455 -22.82 -3.06 -13.45
CA GLY A 455 -23.84 -2.69 -12.47
C GLY A 455 -23.38 -2.73 -11.02
N GLU A 456 -22.07 -2.86 -10.75
CA GLU A 456 -21.53 -2.62 -9.41
C GLU A 456 -21.60 -1.13 -9.09
N THR A 457 -22.14 -0.76 -7.93
CA THR A 457 -22.35 0.64 -7.53
C THR A 457 -21.84 0.90 -6.13
N VAL A 458 -21.31 2.10 -5.89
CA VAL A 458 -21.03 2.62 -4.54
C VAL A 458 -21.47 4.07 -4.41
N SER A 459 -22.00 4.44 -3.25
CA SER A 459 -22.37 5.83 -2.94
C SER A 459 -21.47 6.43 -1.87
N GLN A 460 -21.23 7.73 -1.97
CA GLN A 460 -20.63 8.54 -0.92
C GLN A 460 -21.56 9.69 -0.55
N ARG A 461 -21.89 9.76 0.73
CA ARG A 461 -22.76 10.79 1.31
C ARG A 461 -21.96 11.71 2.20
N TYR A 462 -22.25 13.00 2.14
CA TYR A 462 -21.64 14.01 3.01
C TYR A 462 -22.52 15.25 3.11
N THR A 463 -22.38 15.97 4.22
CA THR A 463 -22.97 17.30 4.41
C THR A 463 -21.97 18.36 3.95
N LEU A 464 -22.37 19.20 3.00
CA LEU A 464 -21.64 20.40 2.60
C LEU A 464 -22.17 21.59 3.40
N HIS A 465 -21.28 22.21 4.18
CA HIS A 465 -21.59 23.42 4.94
C HIS A 465 -21.24 24.65 4.11
N VAL A 466 -22.26 25.36 3.61
CA VAL A 466 -22.10 26.60 2.88
C VAL A 466 -22.11 27.76 3.87
N LEU A 467 -20.99 28.46 3.97
CA LEU A 467 -20.77 29.55 4.91
C LEU A 467 -20.98 30.93 4.25
N PRO A 468 -21.34 31.97 5.04
CA PRO A 468 -21.31 33.34 4.55
C PRO A 468 -19.86 33.75 4.20
N VAL A 469 -19.71 34.63 3.21
CA VAL A 469 -18.39 35.19 2.86
C VAL A 469 -17.75 35.85 4.09
N PRO A 470 -16.46 35.59 4.39
CA PRO A 470 -15.78 36.06 5.60
C PRO A 470 -15.76 37.57 5.83
#